data_AF-A0A7J0AJR7-F1
#
_entry.id   AF-A0A7J0AJR7-F1
#
_cell.length_a   1.000
_cell.length_b   1.000
_cell.length_c   1.000
_cell.angle_alpha   90.00
_cell.angle_beta   90.00
_cell.angle_gamma   90.00
#
_symmetry.space_group_name_H-M   'P 1'
#
loop_
_entity.id
_entity.type
_entity.pdbx_description
1 polymer ?
#
loop_
_entity_poly.entity_id
_entity_poly.type
_entity_poly.pdbx_seq_one_letter_code
_entity_poly.pdbx_strand_id
1 'polypeptide(L)'
;MNSQALLPKDKFDLDVVNRLSSATPEQVSGVAPSLLEWIADMNWPVASEIIQVLPRFYKVLLPSIESILTNPDNDIIWRCNIISKLLTQFPQESLLPLVPVIQKYADFIPKNEDEEDLKNVALDFVAWYKS
;
A
#
# COMPACT_ATOMS: atom_id res chain seq x y z
N MET A 1 4.91 9.27 22.23
CA MET A 1 4.32 7.94 21.96
C MET A 1 5.37 7.10 21.25
N ASN A 2 5.54 5.83 21.63
CA ASN A 2 6.42 4.92 20.90
C ASN A 2 5.81 4.64 19.53
N SER A 3 6.53 4.87 18.42
CA SER A 3 6.00 4.64 17.08
C SER A 3 5.59 3.19 16.85
N GLN A 4 6.19 2.22 17.56
CA GLN A 4 5.78 0.81 17.50
C GLN A 4 4.36 0.57 18.02
N ALA A 5 3.82 1.45 18.87
CA ALA A 5 2.44 1.35 19.33
C ALA A 5 1.42 1.66 18.21
N LEU A 6 1.88 2.17 17.05
CA LEU A 6 1.03 2.41 15.88
C LEU A 6 0.83 1.17 15.01
N LEU A 7 1.57 0.09 15.26
CA LEU A 7 1.33 -1.18 14.59
C LEU A 7 0.16 -1.92 15.26
N PRO A 8 -0.65 -2.67 14.50
CA PRO A 8 -1.52 -3.69 15.06
C PRO A 8 -0.73 -4.69 15.90
N LYS A 9 -1.33 -5.15 16.99
CA LYS A 9 -0.78 -6.24 17.80
C LYS A 9 -1.14 -7.61 17.24
N ASP A 10 -2.29 -7.71 16.59
CA ASP A 10 -2.79 -8.90 15.91
C ASP A 10 -3.83 -8.52 14.84
N LYS A 11 -4.30 -9.51 14.08
CA LYS A 11 -5.24 -9.33 12.95
C LYS A 11 -6.63 -8.80 13.35
N PHE A 12 -6.96 -8.78 14.64
CA PHE A 12 -8.23 -8.28 15.20
C PHE A 12 -8.04 -6.99 16.03
N ASP A 13 -6.85 -6.40 16.08
CA ASP A 13 -6.58 -5.16 16.82
C ASP A 13 -7.13 -3.93 16.09
N LEU A 14 -8.45 -3.79 16.08
CA LEU A 14 -9.14 -2.68 15.41
C LEU A 14 -8.88 -1.32 16.10
N ASP A 15 -8.44 -1.33 17.37
CA ASP A 15 -8.10 -0.12 18.11
C ASP A 15 -6.88 0.61 17.51
N VAL A 16 -6.09 -0.06 16.65
CA VAL A 16 -5.00 0.58 15.90
C VAL A 16 -5.46 1.82 15.13
N VAL A 17 -6.71 1.84 14.66
CA VAL A 17 -7.29 3.00 13.95
C VAL A 17 -7.31 4.24 14.84
N ASN A 18 -7.67 4.08 16.12
CA ASN A 18 -7.69 5.19 17.08
C ASN A 18 -6.27 5.72 17.32
N ARG A 19 -5.29 4.81 17.39
CA ARG A 19 -3.88 5.14 17.58
C ARG A 19 -3.31 5.87 16.36
N LEU A 20 -3.59 5.38 15.16
CA LEU A 20 -3.22 6.02 13.89
C LEU A 20 -3.92 7.37 13.69
N SER A 21 -5.19 7.48 14.08
CA SER A 21 -5.94 8.74 14.00
C SER A 21 -5.33 9.85 14.86
N SER A 22 -4.63 9.50 15.94
CA SER A 22 -3.92 10.45 16.80
C SER A 22 -2.44 10.62 16.44
N ALA A 23 -1.95 9.93 15.41
CA ALA A 23 -0.54 9.93 15.05
C ALA A 23 -0.12 11.16 14.24
N THR A 24 1.16 11.55 14.37
CA THR A 24 1.79 12.52 13.48
C THR A 24 2.43 11.81 12.27
N PRO A 25 2.62 12.52 11.13
CA PRO A 25 3.31 11.95 9.97
C PRO A 25 4.72 11.41 10.30
N GLU A 26 5.45 12.07 11.20
CA GLU A 26 6.80 11.65 11.61
C GLU A 26 6.77 10.31 12.34
N GLN A 27 5.76 10.08 13.19
CA GLN A 27 5.60 8.81 13.89
C GLN A 27 5.26 7.68 12.93
N VAL A 28 4.36 7.93 11.96
CA VAL A 28 3.99 6.95 10.93
C VAL A 28 5.17 6.66 10.00
N SER A 29 5.94 7.67 9.60
CA SER A 29 7.14 7.51 8.77
C SER A 29 8.12 6.48 9.37
N GLY A 30 8.34 6.55 10.69
CA GLY A 30 9.25 5.63 11.39
C GLY A 30 8.80 4.17 11.43
N VAL A 31 7.54 3.87 11.10
CA VAL A 31 7.00 2.49 11.03
C VAL A 31 6.31 2.19 9.71
N ALA A 32 6.47 3.04 8.69
CA ALA A 32 5.74 2.94 7.43
C ALA A 32 5.90 1.59 6.73
N PRO A 33 7.12 1.00 6.62
CA PRO A 33 7.27 -0.33 6.02
C PRO A 33 6.46 -1.40 6.75
N SER A 34 6.64 -1.50 8.07
CA SER A 34 5.95 -2.49 8.91
C SER A 34 4.44 -2.25 8.98
N LEU A 35 3.98 -1.01 8.84
CA LEU A 35 2.55 -0.70 8.80
C LEU A 35 1.92 -1.18 7.48
N LEU A 36 2.65 -1.05 6.36
CA LEU A 36 2.18 -1.51 5.05
C LEU A 36 2.12 -3.05 4.96
N GLU A 37 2.89 -3.79 5.75
CA GLU A 37 2.78 -5.26 5.82
C GLU A 37 1.40 -5.74 6.26
N TRP A 38 0.68 -4.93 7.06
CA TRP A 38 -0.66 -5.28 7.53
C TRP A 38 -1.76 -5.20 6.46
N ILE A 39 -1.45 -4.66 5.27
CA ILE A 39 -2.33 -4.72 4.11
C ILE A 39 -1.89 -5.75 3.06
N ALA A 40 -0.87 -6.56 3.38
CA ALA A 40 -0.47 -7.69 2.53
C ALA A 40 -1.60 -8.73 2.44
N ASP A 41 -2.28 -9.01 3.56
CA ASP A 41 -3.44 -9.90 3.64
C ASP A 41 -4.70 -9.12 4.02
N MET A 42 -5.50 -8.77 3.00
CA MET A 42 -6.76 -8.06 3.18
C MET A 42 -7.87 -8.92 3.83
N ASN A 43 -7.64 -10.21 4.08
CA ASN A 43 -8.58 -11.04 4.85
C ASN A 43 -8.49 -10.75 6.36
N TRP A 44 -7.44 -10.09 6.82
CA TRP A 44 -7.36 -9.66 8.21
C TRP A 44 -8.35 -8.52 8.47
N PRO A 45 -9.21 -8.63 9.49
CA PRO A 45 -10.16 -7.56 9.82
C PRO A 45 -9.47 -6.19 9.99
N VAL A 46 -8.30 -6.17 10.63
CA VAL A 46 -7.55 -4.94 10.84
C VAL A 46 -7.02 -4.31 9.54
N ALA A 47 -6.77 -5.10 8.48
CA ALA A 47 -6.28 -4.59 7.19
C ALA A 47 -7.32 -3.67 6.53
N SER A 48 -8.60 -4.10 6.57
CA SER A 48 -9.73 -3.34 6.06
C SER A 48 -9.92 -2.00 6.78
N GLU A 49 -9.56 -1.94 8.06
CA GLU A 49 -9.64 -0.72 8.86
C GLU A 49 -8.43 0.21 8.61
N ILE A 50 -7.20 -0.33 8.61
CA ILE A 50 -5.99 0.46 8.39
C ILE A 50 -6.00 1.12 7.02
N ILE A 51 -6.42 0.42 5.97
CA ILE A 51 -6.35 0.93 4.59
C ILE A 51 -7.19 2.20 4.38
N GLN A 52 -8.20 2.45 5.24
CA GLN A 52 -9.00 3.68 5.22
C GLN A 52 -8.28 4.86 5.88
N VAL A 53 -7.31 4.60 6.75
CA VAL A 53 -6.59 5.62 7.53
C VAL A 53 -5.27 6.02 6.85
N LEU A 54 -4.60 5.06 6.20
CA LEU A 54 -3.31 5.28 5.54
C LEU A 54 -3.28 6.45 4.54
N PRO A 55 -4.34 6.76 3.76
CA PRO A 55 -4.31 7.88 2.81
C PRO A 55 -3.98 9.24 3.46
N ARG A 56 -4.29 9.44 4.75
CA ARG A 56 -3.90 10.66 5.48
C ARG A 56 -2.38 10.86 5.54
N PHE A 57 -1.62 9.77 5.44
CA PHE A 57 -0.16 9.74 5.57
C PHE A 57 0.55 9.53 4.23
N TYR A 58 -0.15 9.68 3.09
CA TYR A 58 0.38 9.37 1.76
C TYR A 58 1.84 9.83 1.54
N LYS A 59 2.16 11.08 1.88
CA LYS A 59 3.51 11.66 1.69
C LYS A 59 4.63 10.85 2.34
N VAL A 60 4.41 10.35 3.56
CA VAL A 60 5.42 9.59 4.30
C VAL A 60 5.41 8.12 3.95
N LEU A 61 4.32 7.61 3.37
CA LEU A 61 4.20 6.23 2.91
C LEU A 61 4.83 6.00 1.53
N LEU A 62 4.82 7.02 0.65
CA LEU A 62 5.29 6.91 -0.74
C LEU A 62 6.68 6.28 -0.89
N PRO A 63 7.73 6.65 -0.12
CA PRO A 63 9.05 6.02 -0.26
C PRO A 63 9.05 4.53 0.09
N SER A 64 8.26 4.13 1.10
CA SER A 64 8.13 2.72 1.48
C SER A 64 7.35 1.93 0.44
N ILE A 65 6.29 2.53 -0.12
CA ILE A 65 5.51 1.93 -1.21
C ILE A 65 6.39 1.72 -2.45
N GLU A 66 7.17 2.73 -2.86
CA GLU A 66 8.08 2.60 -4.00
C GLU A 66 9.08 1.45 -3.79
N SER A 67 9.67 1.37 -2.59
CA SER A 67 10.57 0.26 -2.23
C SER A 67 9.87 -1.09 -2.25
N ILE A 68 8.59 -1.17 -1.85
CA ILE A 68 7.84 -2.43 -1.85
C ILE A 68 7.56 -2.89 -3.28
N LEU A 69 7.11 -1.98 -4.14
CA LEU A 69 6.82 -2.27 -5.53
C LEU A 69 8.12 -2.64 -6.29
N THR A 70 9.19 -1.88 -6.12
CA THR A 70 10.42 -2.12 -6.89
C THR A 70 11.21 -3.37 -6.49
N ASN A 71 10.93 -3.97 -5.32
CA ASN A 71 11.59 -5.20 -4.88
C ASN A 71 10.85 -6.45 -5.42
N PRO A 72 11.49 -7.26 -6.30
CA PRO A 72 10.88 -8.45 -6.87
C PRO A 72 10.65 -9.58 -5.87
N ASP A 73 11.35 -9.59 -4.74
CA ASP A 73 11.22 -10.61 -3.69
C ASP A 73 9.98 -10.42 -2.81
N ASN A 74 9.33 -9.25 -2.91
CA ASN A 74 8.09 -9.00 -2.19
C ASN A 74 6.91 -9.75 -2.81
N ASP A 75 6.02 -10.19 -1.93
CA ASP A 75 4.80 -10.89 -2.28
C ASP A 75 3.97 -10.15 -3.35
N ILE A 76 3.47 -10.90 -4.34
CA ILE A 76 2.72 -10.32 -5.45
C ILE A 76 1.34 -9.82 -4.98
N ILE A 77 0.65 -10.58 -4.13
CA ILE A 77 -0.67 -10.21 -3.60
C ILE A 77 -0.58 -8.90 -2.82
N TRP A 78 0.49 -8.70 -2.04
CA TRP A 78 0.74 -7.44 -1.34
C TRP A 78 0.89 -6.26 -2.31
N ARG A 79 1.66 -6.43 -3.39
CA ARG A 79 1.80 -5.39 -4.43
C ARG A 79 0.48 -5.10 -5.11
N CYS A 80 -0.32 -6.13 -5.41
CA CYS A 80 -1.66 -5.97 -5.97
C CYS A 80 -2.59 -5.18 -5.03
N ASN A 81 -2.56 -5.47 -3.73
CA ASN A 81 -3.35 -4.76 -2.72
C ASN A 81 -2.94 -3.29 -2.61
N ILE A 82 -1.64 -2.99 -2.64
CA ILE A 82 -1.14 -1.61 -2.67
C ILE A 82 -1.69 -0.86 -3.89
N ILE A 83 -1.54 -1.42 -5.10
CA ILE A 83 -1.92 -0.75 -6.34
C ILE A 83 -3.42 -0.53 -6.43
N SER A 84 -4.21 -1.59 -6.24
CA SER A 84 -5.66 -1.56 -6.48
C SER A 84 -6.46 -0.94 -5.35
N LYS A 85 -6.00 -1.07 -4.09
CA LYS A 85 -6.80 -0.66 -2.91
C LYS A 85 -6.24 0.55 -2.18
N LEU A 86 -4.92 0.73 -2.12
CA LEU A 86 -4.33 1.85 -1.37
C LEU A 86 -4.10 3.08 -2.24
N LEU A 87 -3.38 2.92 -3.36
CA LEU A 87 -2.97 4.05 -4.20
C LEU A 87 -4.15 4.80 -4.82
N THR A 88 -5.25 4.11 -5.12
CA THR A 88 -6.49 4.70 -5.64
C THR A 88 -7.18 5.66 -4.67
N GLN A 89 -6.76 5.67 -3.40
CA GLN A 89 -7.25 6.58 -2.37
C GLN A 89 -6.34 7.80 -2.14
N PHE A 90 -5.17 7.85 -2.79
CA PHE A 90 -4.23 8.96 -2.62
C PHE A 90 -4.56 10.12 -3.58
N PRO A 91 -4.13 11.36 -3.28
CA PRO A 91 -4.20 12.45 -4.25
C PRO A 91 -3.45 12.06 -5.53
N GLN A 92 -4.12 12.16 -6.68
CA GLN A 92 -3.59 11.68 -7.95
C GLN A 92 -2.23 12.30 -8.28
N GLU A 93 -2.03 13.61 -8.05
CA GLU A 93 -0.73 14.26 -8.29
C GLU A 93 0.43 13.67 -7.47
N SER A 94 0.15 13.05 -6.32
CA SER A 94 1.16 12.44 -5.45
C SER A 94 1.70 11.11 -5.99
N LEU A 95 0.97 10.50 -6.94
CA LEU A 95 1.30 9.19 -7.50
C LEU A 95 2.25 9.27 -8.69
N LEU A 96 2.51 10.47 -9.21
CA LEU A 96 3.41 10.70 -10.36
C LEU A 96 4.74 9.92 -10.27
N PRO A 97 5.42 9.83 -9.11
CA PRO A 97 6.67 9.06 -8.99
C PRO A 97 6.49 7.55 -9.16
N LEU A 98 5.32 7.01 -8.84
CA LEU A 98 5.02 5.57 -8.89
C LEU A 98 4.52 5.11 -10.26
N VAL A 99 3.98 6.02 -11.08
CA VAL A 99 3.43 5.70 -12.41
C VAL A 99 4.43 4.93 -13.28
N PRO A 100 5.72 5.31 -13.40
CA PRO A 100 6.69 4.53 -14.20
C PRO A 100 6.94 3.11 -13.65
N VAL A 101 6.83 2.90 -12.34
CA VAL A 101 6.98 1.57 -11.72
C VAL A 101 5.78 0.70 -12.09
N ILE A 102 4.56 1.23 -11.94
CA ILE A 102 3.32 0.50 -12.21
C ILE A 102 3.16 0.24 -13.72
N GLN A 103 3.57 1.18 -14.57
CA GLN A 103 3.57 0.97 -16.03
C GLN A 103 4.44 -0.23 -16.44
N LYS A 104 5.57 -0.50 -15.76
CA LYS A 104 6.38 -1.71 -16.03
C LYS A 104 5.59 -3.00 -15.77
N TYR A 105 4.72 -3.02 -14.76
CA TYR A 105 3.83 -4.17 -14.52
C TYR A 105 2.68 -4.23 -15.53
N ALA A 106 2.24 -3.11 -16.10
CA ALA A 106 1.27 -3.15 -17.18
C ALA A 106 1.87 -3.72 -18.48
N ASP A 107 3.17 -3.52 -18.70
CA ASP A 107 3.84 -3.80 -19.97
C ASP A 107 4.50 -5.20 -20.06
N PHE A 108 4.78 -5.87 -18.92
CA PHE A 108 5.48 -7.15 -18.95
C PHE A 108 4.61 -8.32 -19.46
N ILE A 109 5.30 -9.42 -19.81
CA ILE A 109 4.66 -10.68 -20.16
C ILE A 109 4.66 -11.56 -18.90
N PRO A 110 3.48 -11.87 -18.34
CA PRO A 110 3.37 -12.69 -17.14
C PRO A 110 3.71 -14.15 -17.44
N LYS A 111 4.25 -14.84 -16.45
CA LYS A 111 4.70 -16.24 -16.53
C LYS A 111 3.84 -17.20 -15.72
N ASN A 112 3.00 -16.68 -14.83
CA ASN A 112 2.10 -17.43 -13.96
C ASN A 112 0.85 -16.59 -13.65
N GLU A 113 -0.11 -17.17 -12.94
CA GLU A 113 -1.38 -16.53 -12.59
C GLU A 113 -1.19 -15.30 -11.69
N ASP A 114 -0.29 -15.36 -10.71
CA ASP A 114 -0.02 -14.22 -9.82
C ASP A 114 0.53 -13.01 -10.59
N GLU A 115 1.46 -13.24 -11.53
CA GLU A 115 1.99 -12.21 -12.41
C GLU A 115 0.92 -11.64 -13.35
N GLU A 116 -0.01 -12.47 -13.84
CA GLU A 116 -1.16 -12.02 -14.64
C GLU A 116 -2.06 -11.10 -13.81
N ASP A 117 -2.35 -11.44 -12.55
CA ASP A 117 -3.12 -10.59 -11.64
C ASP A 117 -2.42 -9.25 -11.39
N LEU A 118 -1.11 -9.26 -11.16
CA LEU A 118 -0.32 -8.03 -11.01
C LEU A 118 -0.37 -7.14 -12.25
N LYS A 119 -0.32 -7.76 -13.44
CA LYS A 119 -0.48 -7.04 -14.70
C LYS A 119 -1.85 -6.40 -14.81
N ASN A 120 -2.91 -7.14 -14.50
CA ASN A 120 -4.29 -6.67 -14.61
C ASN A 120 -4.56 -5.48 -13.68
N VAL A 121 -4.16 -5.56 -12.41
CA VAL A 121 -4.33 -4.43 -11.48
C VAL A 121 -3.50 -3.21 -11.89
N ALA A 122 -2.33 -3.42 -12.51
CA ALA A 122 -1.52 -2.32 -13.03
C ALA A 122 -2.15 -1.65 -14.26
N LEU A 123 -2.75 -2.43 -15.17
CA LEU A 123 -3.50 -1.90 -16.31
C LEU A 123 -4.70 -1.07 -15.85
N ASP A 124 -5.48 -1.58 -14.89
CA ASP A 124 -6.62 -0.87 -14.31
C ASP A 124 -6.19 0.45 -13.65
N PHE A 125 -5.11 0.41 -12.86
CA PHE A 125 -4.55 1.61 -12.24
C PHE A 125 -4.10 2.63 -13.28
N VAL A 126 -3.39 2.21 -14.33
CA VAL A 126 -2.92 3.11 -15.39
C VAL A 126 -4.08 3.72 -16.17
N ALA A 127 -5.16 2.96 -16.40
CA ALA A 127 -6.37 3.47 -17.04
C ALA A 127 -7.07 4.52 -16.15
N TRP A 128 -7.26 4.22 -14.86
CA TRP A 128 -7.82 5.14 -13.87
C TRP A 128 -6.98 6.42 -13.72
N TYR A 129 -5.65 6.29 -13.67
CA TYR A 129 -4.76 7.46 -13.50
C TYR A 129 -4.79 8.43 -14.70
N LYS A 130 -5.20 7.96 -15.88
CA LYS A 130 -5.27 8.76 -17.12
C LYS A 130 -6.66 9.32 -17.41
N SER A 131 -7.70 8.89 -16.69
CA SER A 131 -9.07 9.42 -16.83
C SER A 131 -9.23 10.75 -16.10
#